data_AF-A0A0N1IQV2-F1
#
_entry.id   AF-A0A0N1IQV2-F1
#
_cell.length_a   1.000
_cell.length_b   1.000
_cell.length_c   1.000
_cell.angle_alpha   90.00
_cell.angle_beta   90.00
_cell.angle_gamma   90.00
#
_symmetry.space_group_name_H-M   'P 1'
#
loop_
_entity.id
_entity.type
_entity.pdbx_description
1 polymer ?
#
loop_
_entity_poly.entity_id
_entity_poly.type
_entity_poly.pdbx_seq_one_letter_code
_entity_poly.pdbx_strand_id
1 'polypeptide(L)'
;MYQNNAYSVVGHVYVYMAFMNRSISSVEVLKYAAAVLVNLARYKDTGPKIYKRDRIPPILKFMLRFSSSETKLFCIFSTYLWIFSKYEAIKQDLTEFLHIPENHKTLMTIKNNVDRMKRMTNNSKHRFHTPQPFKTMPRIFNHHGDSLNQSIANTNCTGRTKIVLPALKPTYGITRIEAPQYFEDSQQAIDCLIKTYNL
;
A
#
# COMPACT_ATOMS: atom_id res chain seq x y z
N MET A 1 -26.71 9.17 16.10
CA MET A 1 -26.92 9.50 14.67
C MET A 1 -25.71 9.17 13.78
N TYR A 2 -24.48 9.61 14.08
CA TYR A 2 -23.31 9.39 13.21
C TYR A 2 -22.77 7.94 13.12
N GLN A 3 -23.10 7.05 14.06
CA GLN A 3 -22.52 5.71 14.11
C GLN A 3 -23.06 4.74 13.05
N ASN A 4 -24.32 4.87 12.63
CA ASN A 4 -24.90 4.07 11.54
C ASN A 4 -24.33 4.47 10.16
N ASN A 5 -23.79 5.69 10.05
CA ASN A 5 -23.25 6.20 8.80
C ASN A 5 -21.92 5.53 8.43
N ALA A 6 -21.06 5.19 9.40
CA ALA A 6 -19.75 4.61 9.09
C ALA A 6 -19.88 3.26 8.36
N TYR A 7 -20.83 2.42 8.77
CA TYR A 7 -21.07 1.13 8.11
C TYR A 7 -21.60 1.30 6.69
N SER A 8 -22.53 2.24 6.49
CA SER A 8 -23.09 2.59 5.18
C SER A 8 -22.03 3.17 4.25
N VAL A 9 -21.20 4.10 4.73
CA VAL A 9 -20.07 4.67 3.98
C VAL A 9 -19.11 3.57 3.51
N VAL A 10 -18.74 2.64 4.39
CA VAL A 10 -17.90 1.50 3.98
C VAL A 10 -18.59 0.64 2.94
N GLY A 11 -19.90 0.39 3.07
CA GLY A 11 -20.68 -0.30 2.04
C GLY A 11 -20.55 0.37 0.67
N HIS A 12 -20.80 1.68 0.59
CA HIS A 12 -20.65 2.45 -0.63
C HIS A 12 -19.22 2.41 -1.18
N VAL A 13 -18.21 2.54 -0.33
CA VAL A 13 -16.80 2.44 -0.74
C VAL A 13 -16.54 1.10 -1.42
N TYR A 14 -16.97 -0.02 -0.84
CA TYR A 14 -16.78 -1.34 -1.44
C TYR A 14 -17.55 -1.52 -2.76
N VAL A 15 -18.76 -0.97 -2.85
CA VAL A 15 -19.54 -0.95 -4.10
C VAL A 15 -18.76 -0.18 -5.18
N TYR A 16 -18.30 1.03 -4.88
CA TYR A 16 -17.49 1.81 -5.83
C TYR A 16 -16.22 1.07 -6.24
N MET A 17 -15.48 0.52 -5.28
CA MET A 17 -14.27 -0.25 -5.54
C MET A 17 -14.53 -1.41 -6.51
N ALA A 18 -15.64 -2.13 -6.37
CA ALA A 18 -15.98 -3.28 -7.21
C ALA A 18 -16.09 -2.93 -8.71
N PHE A 19 -16.49 -1.71 -9.05
CA PHE A 19 -16.61 -1.25 -10.44
C PHE A 19 -15.33 -0.61 -11.01
N MET A 20 -14.28 -0.44 -10.21
CA MET A 20 -13.06 0.24 -10.65
C MET A 20 -12.18 -0.63 -11.56
N ASN A 21 -11.78 -0.06 -12.70
CA ASN A 21 -10.89 -0.69 -13.67
C ASN A 21 -9.41 -0.27 -13.46
N ARG A 22 -8.52 -0.60 -14.41
CA ARG A 22 -7.07 -0.25 -14.31
C ARG A 22 -6.73 1.12 -14.92
N SER A 23 -7.72 1.92 -15.30
CA SER A 23 -7.48 3.28 -15.81
C SER A 23 -6.87 4.16 -14.73
N ILE A 24 -6.10 5.16 -15.15
CA ILE A 24 -5.44 6.12 -14.25
C ILE A 24 -6.49 6.81 -13.36
N SER A 25 -7.61 7.25 -13.94
CA SER A 25 -8.72 7.87 -13.21
C SER A 25 -9.33 6.94 -12.17
N SER A 26 -9.58 5.67 -12.52
CA SER A 26 -10.10 4.68 -11.57
C SER A 26 -9.12 4.39 -10.44
N VAL A 27 -7.82 4.28 -10.75
CA VAL A 27 -6.78 4.06 -9.73
C VAL A 27 -6.69 5.24 -8.77
N GLU A 28 -6.79 6.47 -9.27
CA GLU A 28 -6.74 7.66 -8.43
C GLU A 28 -7.94 7.74 -7.48
N VAL A 29 -9.16 7.53 -7.99
CA VAL A 29 -10.38 7.43 -7.15
C VAL A 29 -10.24 6.31 -6.13
N LEU A 30 -9.68 5.17 -6.52
CA LEU A 30 -9.48 4.01 -5.66
C LEU A 30 -8.52 4.31 -4.49
N LYS A 31 -7.50 5.16 -4.66
CA LYS A 31 -6.62 5.60 -3.57
C LYS A 31 -7.40 6.37 -2.50
N TYR A 32 -8.26 7.30 -2.90
CA TYR A 32 -9.10 8.05 -1.95
C TYR A 32 -10.13 7.15 -1.27
N ALA A 33 -10.75 6.23 -2.01
CA ALA A 33 -11.68 5.25 -1.46
C ALA A 33 -11.00 4.38 -0.39
N ALA A 34 -9.81 3.84 -0.68
CA ALA A 34 -9.03 3.06 0.27
C ALA A 34 -8.54 3.90 1.47
N ALA A 35 -8.20 5.17 1.25
CA ALA A 35 -7.85 6.11 2.31
C ALA A 35 -9.00 6.34 3.30
N VAL A 36 -10.25 6.42 2.81
CA VAL A 36 -11.44 6.51 3.68
C VAL A 36 -11.55 5.28 4.59
N LEU A 37 -11.32 4.08 4.05
CA LEU A 37 -11.32 2.85 4.86
C LEU A 37 -10.26 2.90 5.98
N VAL A 38 -9.02 3.29 5.64
CA VAL A 38 -7.94 3.46 6.61
C VAL A 38 -8.31 4.48 7.69
N ASN A 39 -8.86 5.63 7.31
CA ASN A 39 -9.24 6.66 8.24
C ASN A 39 -10.34 6.20 9.20
N LEU A 40 -11.37 5.51 8.69
CA LEU A 40 -12.43 4.94 9.53
C LEU A 40 -11.91 3.84 10.46
N ALA A 41 -10.93 3.05 10.01
CA ALA A 41 -10.28 2.01 10.82
C ALA A 41 -9.44 2.59 11.98
N ARG A 42 -8.99 3.85 11.88
CA ARG A 42 -8.15 4.49 12.91
C ARG A 42 -8.92 4.86 14.18
N TYR A 43 -10.19 5.21 14.08
CA TYR A 43 -10.98 5.62 15.24
C TYR A 43 -11.35 4.42 16.12
N LYS A 44 -11.22 4.59 17.44
CA LYS A 44 -11.48 3.53 18.42
C LYS A 44 -12.91 2.96 18.31
N ASP A 45 -13.90 3.82 18.05
CA ASP A 45 -15.31 3.42 18.06
C ASP A 45 -15.79 2.87 16.71
N THR A 46 -15.31 3.40 15.59
CA THR A 46 -15.74 2.95 14.25
C THR A 46 -14.89 1.82 13.72
N GLY A 47 -13.59 1.77 14.05
CA GLY A 47 -12.68 0.78 13.50
C GLY A 47 -13.14 -0.67 13.71
N PRO A 48 -13.57 -1.06 14.93
CA PRO A 48 -14.09 -2.41 15.13
C PRO A 48 -15.39 -2.69 14.37
N LYS A 49 -16.25 -1.67 14.22
CA LYS A 49 -17.57 -1.79 13.60
C LYS A 49 -17.53 -1.94 12.09
N ILE A 50 -16.50 -1.41 11.44
CA ILE A 50 -16.36 -1.48 9.98
C ILE A 50 -15.73 -2.79 9.50
N TYR A 51 -15.06 -3.51 10.40
CA TYR A 51 -14.49 -4.82 10.13
C TYR A 51 -15.59 -5.84 9.83
N LYS A 52 -15.43 -6.57 8.73
CA LYS A 52 -16.20 -7.78 8.41
C LYS A 52 -15.30 -8.73 7.63
N ARG A 53 -15.26 -10.00 8.02
CA ARG A 53 -14.45 -11.04 7.38
C ARG A 53 -14.70 -11.13 5.87
N ASP A 54 -15.97 -11.06 5.44
CA ASP A 54 -16.37 -11.08 4.01
C ASP A 54 -15.82 -9.92 3.16
N ARG A 55 -15.38 -8.85 3.81
CA ARG A 55 -14.81 -7.67 3.15
C ARG A 55 -13.29 -7.77 2.95
N ILE A 56 -12.64 -8.79 3.51
CA ILE A 56 -11.19 -9.01 3.36
C ILE A 56 -10.80 -9.61 2.00
N PRO A 57 -11.50 -10.61 1.44
CA PRO A 57 -11.14 -11.17 0.13
C PRO A 57 -11.04 -10.13 -1.00
N PRO A 58 -11.98 -9.16 -1.14
CA PRO A 58 -11.83 -8.08 -2.12
C PRO A 58 -10.55 -7.26 -1.94
N ILE A 59 -10.16 -6.98 -0.69
CA ILE A 59 -8.91 -6.26 -0.38
C ILE A 59 -7.70 -7.07 -0.82
N LEU A 60 -7.65 -8.38 -0.51
CA LEU A 60 -6.57 -9.25 -0.96
C LEU A 60 -6.49 -9.32 -2.49
N LYS A 61 -7.63 -9.37 -3.19
CA LYS A 61 -7.68 -9.31 -4.66
C LYS A 61 -7.09 -8.00 -5.20
N PHE A 62 -7.41 -6.87 -4.58
CA PHE A 62 -6.81 -5.58 -4.96
C PHE A 62 -5.32 -5.51 -4.67
N MET A 63 -4.88 -5.97 -3.50
CA MET A 63 -3.47 -6.05 -3.16
C MET A 63 -2.71 -6.92 -4.16
N LEU A 64 -3.24 -8.09 -4.52
CA LEU A 64 -2.66 -8.96 -5.54
C LEU A 64 -2.57 -8.25 -6.89
N ARG A 65 -3.66 -7.63 -7.33
CA ARG A 65 -3.75 -6.91 -8.62
C ARG A 65 -2.74 -5.76 -8.75
N PHE A 66 -2.45 -5.06 -7.65
CA PHE A 66 -1.66 -3.82 -7.65
C PHE A 66 -0.27 -3.94 -7.02
N SER A 67 0.06 -5.10 -6.45
CA SER A 67 1.36 -5.39 -5.81
C SER A 67 2.59 -5.06 -6.67
N SER A 68 2.44 -5.07 -8.00
CA SER A 68 3.50 -4.84 -8.97
C SER A 68 3.28 -3.64 -9.90
N SER A 69 2.37 -2.74 -9.60
CA SER A 69 2.13 -1.57 -10.48
C SER A 69 1.79 -0.29 -9.74
N GLU A 70 1.06 -0.39 -8.63
CA GLU A 70 0.58 0.78 -7.89
C GLU A 70 1.01 0.66 -6.42
N THR A 71 2.31 0.90 -6.17
CA THR A 71 2.93 0.76 -4.84
C THR A 71 2.19 1.56 -3.76
N LYS A 72 1.79 2.81 -4.05
CA LYS A 72 1.05 3.65 -3.10
C LYS A 72 -0.28 3.02 -2.71
N LEU A 73 -1.06 2.57 -3.69
CA LEU A 73 -2.36 1.95 -3.44
C LEU A 73 -2.21 0.63 -2.69
N PHE A 74 -1.22 -0.18 -3.06
CA PHE A 74 -0.86 -1.38 -2.32
C PHE A 74 -0.56 -1.06 -0.85
N CYS A 75 0.26 -0.04 -0.58
CA CYS A 75 0.58 0.36 0.78
C CYS A 75 -0.65 0.85 1.58
N ILE A 76 -1.61 1.53 0.96
CA ILE A 76 -2.86 1.94 1.62
C ILE A 76 -3.66 0.70 2.05
N PHE A 77 -3.82 -0.30 1.17
CA PHE A 77 -4.51 -1.55 1.53
C PHE A 77 -3.76 -2.35 2.59
N SER A 78 -2.43 -2.42 2.50
CA SER A 78 -1.62 -3.06 3.54
C SER A 78 -1.78 -2.36 4.88
N THR A 79 -1.83 -1.02 4.88
CA THR A 79 -2.09 -0.22 6.08
C THR A 79 -3.49 -0.50 6.64
N TYR A 80 -4.51 -0.62 5.77
CA TYR A 80 -5.87 -0.94 6.18
C TYR A 80 -5.96 -2.28 6.90
N LEU A 81 -5.35 -3.34 6.35
CA LEU A 81 -5.29 -4.64 7.02
C LEU A 81 -4.47 -4.58 8.31
N TRP A 82 -3.33 -3.89 8.29
CA TRP A 82 -2.44 -3.81 9.45
C TRP A 82 -3.07 -3.07 10.64
N ILE A 83 -3.86 -2.01 10.42
CA ILE A 83 -4.50 -1.23 11.49
C ILE A 83 -5.41 -2.09 12.36
N PHE A 84 -6.04 -3.14 11.81
CA PHE A 84 -6.90 -4.03 12.59
C PHE A 84 -6.15 -4.80 13.69
N SER A 85 -4.82 -4.92 13.58
CA SER A 85 -3.98 -5.57 14.59
C SER A 85 -4.01 -4.90 15.96
N LYS A 86 -4.45 -3.63 16.06
CA LYS A 86 -4.60 -2.93 17.34
C LYS A 86 -5.84 -3.35 18.13
N TYR A 87 -6.77 -4.08 17.51
CA TYR A 87 -8.01 -4.55 18.14
C TYR A 87 -7.90 -6.06 18.35
N GLU A 88 -7.68 -6.52 19.58
CA GLU A 88 -7.28 -7.90 19.86
C GLU A 88 -8.24 -8.95 19.27
N ALA A 89 -9.55 -8.81 19.48
CA ALA A 89 -10.54 -9.75 18.96
C ALA A 89 -10.55 -9.82 17.42
N ILE A 90 -10.35 -8.67 16.75
CA ILE A 90 -10.32 -8.60 15.29
C ILE A 90 -8.99 -9.11 14.76
N LYS A 91 -7.89 -8.81 15.45
CA LYS A 91 -6.57 -9.35 15.12
C LYS A 91 -6.63 -10.88 15.13
N GLN A 92 -7.24 -11.48 16.15
CA GLN A 92 -7.38 -12.94 16.24
C GLN A 92 -8.23 -13.50 15.08
N ASP A 93 -9.40 -12.92 14.81
CA ASP A 93 -10.26 -13.35 13.70
C ASP A 93 -9.57 -13.19 12.34
N LEU A 94 -8.92 -12.06 12.10
CA LEU A 94 -8.19 -11.82 10.86
C LEU A 94 -6.96 -12.73 10.74
N THR A 95 -6.28 -13.05 11.83
CA THR A 95 -5.17 -14.02 11.84
C THR A 95 -5.66 -15.37 11.38
N GLU A 96 -6.73 -15.89 11.99
CA GLU A 96 -7.32 -17.18 11.61
C GLU A 96 -7.74 -17.18 10.13
N PHE A 97 -8.42 -16.11 9.68
CA PHE A 97 -8.83 -15.98 8.29
C PHE A 97 -7.65 -16.00 7.32
N LEU A 98 -6.54 -15.32 7.65
CA LEU A 98 -5.36 -15.26 6.79
C LEU A 98 -4.56 -16.58 6.79
N HIS A 99 -4.71 -17.43 7.80
CA HIS A 99 -4.10 -18.76 7.85
C HIS A 99 -4.84 -19.80 6.99
N ILE A 100 -6.06 -19.51 6.57
CA ILE A 100 -6.78 -20.36 5.60
C ILE A 100 -5.88 -20.53 4.36
N PRO A 101 -5.61 -21.77 3.89
CA PRO A 101 -4.57 -22.05 2.89
C PRO A 101 -4.65 -21.19 1.63
N GLU A 102 -5.85 -20.92 1.14
CA GLU A 102 -6.11 -20.12 -0.06
C GLU A 102 -5.73 -18.63 0.15
N ASN A 103 -6.05 -18.09 1.33
CA ASN A 103 -5.73 -16.71 1.69
C ASN A 103 -4.23 -16.56 1.97
N HIS A 104 -3.64 -17.52 2.68
CA HIS A 104 -2.21 -17.58 2.94
C HIS A 104 -1.42 -17.63 1.63
N LYS A 105 -1.79 -18.53 0.71
CA LYS A 105 -1.18 -18.64 -0.62
C LYS A 105 -1.29 -17.34 -1.41
N THR A 106 -2.43 -16.65 -1.31
CA THR A 106 -2.63 -15.34 -1.95
C THR A 106 -1.65 -14.30 -1.39
N LEU A 107 -1.46 -14.24 -0.06
CA LEU A 107 -0.49 -13.35 0.58
C LEU A 107 0.96 -13.66 0.20
N MET A 108 1.34 -14.94 0.14
CA MET A 108 2.69 -15.33 -0.29
C MET A 108 2.93 -14.99 -1.76
N THR A 109 1.91 -15.09 -2.61
CA THR A 109 1.98 -14.63 -4.01
C THR A 109 2.19 -13.12 -4.08
N ILE A 110 1.45 -12.34 -3.27
CA ILE A 110 1.64 -10.88 -3.14
C ILE A 110 3.07 -10.56 -2.73
N LYS A 111 3.59 -11.23 -1.70
CA LYS A 111 4.97 -11.06 -1.22
C LYS A 111 5.98 -11.29 -2.34
N ASN A 112 5.85 -12.40 -3.06
CA ASN A 112 6.75 -12.73 -4.17
C ASN A 112 6.73 -11.69 -5.29
N ASN A 113 5.56 -11.10 -5.59
CA ASN A 113 5.44 -10.01 -6.56
C ASN A 113 6.18 -8.75 -6.10
N VAL A 114 6.03 -8.38 -4.83
CA VAL A 114 6.73 -7.22 -4.23
C VAL A 114 8.24 -7.46 -4.22
N ASP A 115 8.69 -8.65 -3.81
CA ASP A 115 10.11 -9.03 -3.81
C ASP A 115 10.72 -8.92 -5.23
N ARG A 116 9.99 -9.40 -6.24
CA ARG A 116 10.40 -9.32 -7.65
C ARG A 116 10.50 -7.86 -8.11
N MET A 117 9.50 -7.05 -7.81
CA MET A 117 9.49 -5.61 -8.13
C MET A 117 10.71 -4.90 -7.54
N LYS A 118 11.02 -5.17 -6.26
CA LYS A 118 12.18 -4.59 -5.58
C LYS A 118 13.50 -4.98 -6.25
N ARG A 119 13.67 -6.26 -6.61
CA ARG A 119 14.86 -6.72 -7.36
C ARG A 119 14.99 -6.01 -8.71
N MET A 120 13.90 -5.85 -9.45
CA MET A 120 13.90 -5.14 -10.73
C MET A 120 14.31 -3.66 -10.57
N THR A 121 13.78 -3.00 -9.54
CA THR A 121 14.09 -1.60 -9.23
C THR A 121 15.54 -1.40 -8.78
N ASN A 122 16.11 -2.35 -8.04
CA ASN A 122 17.52 -2.29 -7.67
C ASN A 122 18.42 -2.51 -8.89
N ASN A 123 18.09 -3.49 -9.73
CA ASN A 123 18.86 -3.77 -10.94
C ASN A 123 18.87 -2.60 -11.93
N SER A 124 17.78 -1.83 -12.05
CA SER A 124 17.75 -0.63 -12.91
C SER A 124 18.65 0.49 -12.39
N LYS A 125 18.77 0.66 -11.07
CA LYS A 125 19.67 1.65 -10.45
C LYS A 125 21.15 1.36 -10.72
N HIS A 126 21.52 0.08 -10.86
CA HIS A 126 22.90 -0.33 -11.14
C HIS A 126 23.27 -0.32 -12.64
N ARG A 127 22.33 -0.03 -13.56
CA ARG A 127 22.60 0.00 -15.01
C ARG A 127 23.44 1.19 -15.50
N PHE A 128 23.80 2.13 -14.62
CA PHE A 128 24.65 3.28 -14.97
C PHE A 128 26.14 3.07 -14.67
N HIS A 129 26.56 1.86 -14.26
CA HIS A 129 27.97 1.55 -13.94
C HIS A 129 28.70 0.68 -14.97
N THR A 130 28.09 0.33 -16.09
CA THR A 130 28.85 -0.20 -17.22
C THR A 130 29.46 0.97 -17.98
N PRO A 131 30.81 1.12 -18.04
CA PRO A 131 31.42 2.10 -18.93
C PRO A 131 31.12 1.66 -20.35
N GLN A 132 30.11 2.26 -20.97
CA GLN A 132 29.93 2.20 -22.42
C GLN A 132 31.15 2.88 -23.05
N PRO A 133 31.85 2.27 -24.03
CA PRO A 133 32.87 2.97 -24.78
C PRO A 133 32.17 4.04 -25.63
N PHE A 134 32.12 5.27 -25.14
CA PHE A 134 31.60 6.42 -25.87
C PHE A 134 32.50 6.67 -27.08
N LYS A 135 32.04 6.30 -28.28
CA LYS A 135 32.51 6.93 -29.51
C LYS A 135 31.91 8.33 -29.55
N THR A 136 32.79 9.32 -29.51
CA THR A 136 32.53 10.75 -29.54
C THR A 136 31.71 11.13 -30.77
N MET A 137 30.55 11.76 -30.57
CA MET A 137 29.94 12.65 -31.55
C MET A 137 29.25 13.81 -30.84
N PRO A 138 29.58 15.08 -31.16
CA PRO A 138 28.89 16.23 -30.60
C PRO A 138 27.64 16.53 -31.43
N ARG A 139 26.46 16.53 -30.81
CA ARG A 139 25.25 17.15 -31.38
C ARG A 139 24.48 17.96 -30.33
N ILE A 140 24.75 19.26 -30.39
CA ILE A 140 23.83 20.41 -30.37
C ILE A 140 22.57 20.26 -29.50
N PHE A 141 22.53 21.08 -28.44
CA PHE A 141 21.33 21.46 -27.70
C PHE A 141 20.31 22.17 -28.61
N ASN A 142 19.04 21.75 -28.58
CA ASN A 142 17.90 22.67 -28.42
C ASN A 142 16.54 21.95 -28.19
N HIS A 143 15.76 22.58 -27.30
CA HIS A 143 14.41 22.35 -26.74
C HIS A 143 13.35 21.49 -27.48
N HIS A 144 12.57 20.67 -26.74
CA HIS A 144 11.23 20.99 -26.19
C HIS A 144 10.52 19.74 -25.64
N GLY A 145 9.74 19.86 -24.57
CA GLY A 145 8.68 18.89 -24.23
C GLY A 145 8.68 18.41 -22.78
N ASP A 146 7.73 18.93 -22.00
CA ASP A 146 7.41 18.53 -20.64
C ASP A 146 7.31 17.01 -20.45
N SER A 147 7.99 16.50 -19.44
CA SER A 147 7.66 15.20 -18.84
C SER A 147 7.92 15.27 -17.34
N LEU A 148 6.81 15.31 -16.62
CA LEU A 148 6.65 15.36 -15.19
C LEU A 148 7.12 14.04 -14.55
N ASN A 149 8.42 13.76 -14.58
CA ASN A 149 9.01 12.71 -13.76
C ASN A 149 9.49 13.33 -12.45
N GLN A 150 8.58 13.44 -11.48
CA GLN A 150 8.95 13.52 -10.06
C GLN A 150 9.62 12.19 -9.68
N SER A 151 10.91 12.07 -10.01
CA SER A 151 11.81 11.10 -9.42
C SER A 151 11.92 11.41 -7.93
N ILE A 152 11.18 10.66 -7.12
CA ILE A 152 11.41 10.60 -5.68
C ILE A 152 12.81 9.98 -5.52
N ALA A 153 13.79 10.86 -5.33
CA ALA A 153 15.13 10.50 -4.89
C ALA A 153 15.01 9.85 -3.52
N ASN A 154 14.94 8.52 -3.48
CA ASN A 154 15.10 7.77 -2.24
C ASN A 154 16.60 7.54 -2.05
N THR A 155 17.27 8.58 -1.56
CA THR A 155 18.60 8.48 -0.96
C THR A 155 18.45 7.58 0.26
N ASN A 156 19.07 6.39 0.24
CA ASN A 156 19.74 5.82 1.41
C ASN A 156 20.42 4.50 1.01
N CYS A 157 21.73 4.60 0.90
CA CYS A 157 22.70 3.52 0.85
C CYS A 157 22.84 2.94 2.27
N THR A 158 22.96 1.61 2.37
CA THR A 158 23.65 0.87 3.45
C THR A 158 23.49 1.41 4.88
N GLY A 159 22.37 1.06 5.52
CA GLY A 159 22.13 1.19 6.95
C GLY A 159 20.77 0.60 7.26
N ARG A 160 20.59 -0.08 8.40
CA ARG A 160 19.27 -0.63 8.82
C ARG A 160 18.21 0.46 8.68
N THR A 161 17.37 0.37 7.66
CA THR A 161 16.29 1.31 7.42
C THR A 161 15.37 1.26 8.63
N LYS A 162 15.27 2.38 9.35
CA LYS A 162 14.32 2.53 10.46
C LYS A 162 12.94 2.22 9.89
N ILE A 163 12.32 1.12 10.33
CA ILE A 163 10.95 0.76 9.92
C ILE A 163 10.04 1.83 10.50
N VAL A 164 9.41 2.62 9.62
CA VAL A 164 8.48 3.66 10.04
C VAL A 164 7.06 3.12 9.88
N LEU A 165 6.40 2.86 11.00
CA LEU A 165 5.04 2.33 11.01
C LEU A 165 4.01 3.45 10.80
N PRO A 166 2.88 3.16 10.11
CA PRO A 166 1.82 4.14 9.94
C PRO A 166 1.22 4.57 11.28
N ALA A 167 0.75 5.82 11.35
CA ALA A 167 0.05 6.30 12.53
C ALA A 167 -1.18 5.44 12.86
N LEU A 168 -1.34 5.03 14.11
CA LEU A 168 -2.50 4.23 14.57
C LEU A 168 -3.72 5.09 14.93
N LYS A 169 -3.48 6.35 15.30
CA LYS A 169 -4.50 7.31 15.71
C LYS A 169 -4.98 8.15 14.51
N PRO A 170 -6.22 8.65 14.54
CA PRO A 170 -6.71 9.62 13.57
C PRO A 170 -5.88 10.91 13.62
N THR A 171 -5.67 11.52 12.46
CA THR A 171 -4.92 12.77 12.31
C THR A 171 -5.81 14.01 12.40
N TYR A 172 -7.14 13.86 12.35
CA TYR A 172 -8.12 14.97 12.38
C TYR A 172 -7.81 16.10 11.38
N GLY A 173 -7.25 15.75 10.22
CA GLY A 173 -6.84 16.72 9.19
C GLY A 173 -5.46 17.38 9.42
N ILE A 174 -4.76 17.03 10.50
CA ILE A 174 -3.44 17.59 10.83
C ILE A 174 -2.35 16.60 10.40
N THR A 175 -1.49 17.01 9.46
CA THR A 175 -0.32 16.24 9.04
C THR A 175 0.68 16.14 10.20
N ARG A 176 0.83 14.95 10.78
CA ARG A 176 1.79 14.71 11.88
C ARG A 176 3.12 14.27 11.29
N ILE A 177 4.19 14.96 11.66
CA ILE A 177 5.57 14.67 11.22
C ILE A 177 6.07 13.33 11.81
N GLU A 178 5.52 12.91 12.94
CA GLU A 178 6.00 11.78 13.74
C GLU A 178 5.77 10.40 13.11
N ALA A 179 4.72 10.24 12.30
CA ALA A 179 4.39 8.97 11.68
C ALA A 179 3.60 9.17 10.37
N PRO A 180 3.92 8.40 9.31
CA PRO A 180 3.26 8.54 8.02
C PRO A 180 1.81 8.08 8.07
N GLN A 181 1.03 8.53 7.10
CA GLN A 181 -0.38 8.14 6.99
C GLN A 181 -0.54 6.68 6.51
N TYR A 182 0.41 6.18 5.73
CA TYR A 182 0.42 4.80 5.23
C TYR A 182 1.83 4.27 5.28
N PHE A 183 2.01 2.97 5.00
CA PHE A 183 3.34 2.47 4.69
C PHE A 183 3.88 3.21 3.47
N GLU A 184 5.15 3.59 3.51
CA GLU A 184 5.79 4.29 2.37
C GLU A 184 6.45 3.31 1.40
N ASP A 185 6.88 2.16 1.92
CA ASP A 185 7.56 1.10 1.17
C ASP A 185 6.73 -0.18 1.15
N SER A 186 6.52 -0.74 -0.04
CA SER A 186 5.72 -1.97 -0.21
C SER A 186 6.37 -3.19 0.42
N GLN A 187 7.69 -3.27 0.46
CA GLN A 187 8.40 -4.40 1.07
C GLN A 187 8.16 -4.38 2.58
N GLN A 188 8.40 -3.23 3.22
CA GLN A 188 8.10 -3.05 4.64
C GLN A 188 6.63 -3.33 4.95
N ALA A 189 5.70 -2.88 4.08
CA ALA A 189 4.28 -3.11 4.28
C ALA A 189 3.91 -4.61 4.31
N ILE A 190 4.39 -5.39 3.34
CA ILE A 190 4.07 -6.83 3.28
C ILE A 190 4.79 -7.63 4.38
N ASP A 191 6.05 -7.32 4.64
CA ASP A 191 6.82 -7.96 5.72
C ASP A 191 6.20 -7.67 7.08
N CYS A 192 5.71 -6.44 7.30
CA CYS A 192 5.03 -6.06 8.52
C CYS A 192 3.70 -6.82 8.69
N LEU A 193 2.91 -7.00 7.63
CA LEU A 193 1.68 -7.80 7.68
C LEU A 193 1.97 -9.26 8.06
N ILE A 194 2.92 -9.89 7.37
CA ILE A 194 3.31 -11.27 7.62
C ILE A 194 3.75 -11.44 9.08
N LYS A 195 4.62 -10.55 9.56
CA LYS A 195 5.08 -10.55 10.95
C LYS A 195 3.94 -10.31 11.95
N THR A 196 3.03 -9.40 11.66
CA THR A 196 1.95 -9.01 12.59
C THR A 196 0.94 -10.14 12.79
N TYR A 197 0.72 -10.93 11.75
CA TYR A 197 -0.25 -12.02 11.73
C TYR A 197 0.39 -13.41 11.81
N ASN A 198 1.70 -13.51 12.09
CA ASN A 198 2.45 -14.77 12.22
C ASN A 198 2.29 -15.71 11.02
N LEU A 199 2.34 -15.15 9.80
CA LEU A 199 2.23 -15.89 8.53
C LEU A 199 3.60 -16.29 7.97
#